data_AF-A0A416DFY9-F1
#
_entry.id   AF-A0A416DFY9-F1
#
_cell.length_a   1.000
_cell.length_b   1.000
_cell.length_c   1.000
_cell.angle_alpha   90.00
_cell.angle_beta   90.00
_cell.angle_gamma   90.00
#
_symmetry.space_group_name_H-M   'P 1'
#
loop_
_entity.id
_entity.type
_entity.pdbx_description
1 polymer ?
#
loop_
_entity_poly.entity_id
_entity_poly.type
_entity_poly.pdbx_seq_one_letter_code
_entity_poly.pdbx_strand_id
1 'polypeptide(L)'
;MPLSTEIKDAVYQYCNNHLADEAWYNGEFEFIEDQALRKRLIEEFKGIRFAYKLYEGIEAKDENLIFEIRHQIFSYATIYEAVIHSVLYTYYEDTPEFHELQYHFAPAKIDIPRAKLATLKKELTHNGEEILTYHIQERKKEDTQIRFDDKCKAAEKLGLLHSFISNDGSTIDLTSEIIEIYGYRNAIHLVAEQRKGIEYELELSKRAYRRMRPFIDQIKEKLKMDRKGIYAD
;
A
#
# COMPACT_ATOMS: atom_id res chain seq x y z
N MET A 1 -29.05 -16.72 -17.45
CA MET A 1 -30.10 -16.52 -16.42
C MET A 1 -29.47 -16.76 -15.06
N PRO A 2 -29.86 -16.01 -14.01
CA PRO A 2 -29.33 -16.22 -12.66
C PRO A 2 -29.76 -17.58 -12.09
N LEU A 3 -29.02 -18.07 -11.08
CA LEU A 3 -29.36 -19.27 -10.32
C LEU A 3 -30.71 -19.11 -9.59
N SER A 4 -31.34 -20.24 -9.22
CA SER A 4 -32.57 -20.24 -8.43
C SER A 4 -32.35 -19.59 -7.06
N THR A 5 -33.42 -19.07 -6.45
CA THR A 5 -33.34 -18.43 -5.12
C THR A 5 -32.76 -19.36 -4.07
N GLU A 6 -33.18 -20.63 -4.05
CA GLU A 6 -32.67 -21.64 -3.12
C GLU A 6 -31.14 -21.82 -3.24
N ILE A 7 -30.61 -21.88 -4.46
CA ILE A 7 -29.16 -22.03 -4.67
C ILE A 7 -28.43 -20.75 -4.27
N LYS A 8 -28.97 -19.57 -4.61
CA LYS A 8 -28.38 -18.29 -4.20
C LYS A 8 -28.31 -18.21 -2.66
N ASP A 9 -29.39 -18.51 -1.96
CA ASP A 9 -29.46 -18.44 -0.51
C ASP A 9 -28.46 -19.41 0.14
N ALA A 10 -28.33 -20.63 -0.39
CA ALA A 10 -27.34 -21.59 0.07
C ALA A 10 -25.90 -21.09 -0.13
N VAL A 11 -25.60 -20.49 -1.29
CA VAL A 11 -24.28 -19.89 -1.58
C VAL A 11 -23.98 -18.72 -0.65
N TYR A 12 -24.93 -17.79 -0.48
CA TYR A 12 -24.77 -16.65 0.42
C TYR A 12 -24.58 -17.11 1.87
N GLN A 13 -25.35 -18.10 2.33
CA GLN A 13 -25.23 -18.65 3.67
C GLN A 13 -23.86 -19.31 3.88
N TYR A 14 -23.41 -20.14 2.94
CA TYR A 14 -22.09 -20.76 3.00
C TYR A 14 -20.98 -19.71 3.14
N CYS A 15 -20.96 -18.71 2.26
CA CYS A 15 -19.92 -17.69 2.27
C CYS A 15 -19.96 -16.85 3.55
N ASN A 16 -21.13 -16.31 3.91
CA ASN A 16 -21.29 -15.40 5.05
C ASN A 16 -21.00 -16.06 6.40
N ASN A 17 -21.23 -17.37 6.56
CA ASN A 17 -20.91 -18.10 7.80
C ASN A 17 -19.40 -18.10 8.13
N HIS A 18 -18.55 -17.76 7.17
CA HIS A 18 -17.10 -17.67 7.35
C HIS A 18 -16.57 -16.24 7.43
N LEU A 19 -17.46 -15.23 7.38
CA LEU A 19 -17.10 -13.83 7.53
C LEU A 19 -17.31 -13.40 8.99
N ALA A 20 -16.54 -12.41 9.41
CA ALA A 20 -16.76 -11.76 10.69
C ALA A 20 -18.03 -10.90 10.65
N ASP A 21 -18.56 -10.55 11.82
CA ASP A 21 -19.70 -9.63 11.89
C ASP A 21 -19.29 -8.19 11.55
N GLU A 22 -20.30 -7.34 11.36
CA GLU A 22 -20.08 -5.94 11.00
C GLU A 22 -19.38 -5.14 12.10
N ALA A 23 -19.58 -5.49 13.38
CA ALA A 23 -18.91 -4.81 14.48
C ALA A 23 -17.40 -5.06 14.46
N TRP A 24 -16.98 -6.29 14.14
CA TRP A 24 -15.58 -6.64 13.98
C TRP A 24 -14.92 -5.82 12.86
N TYR A 25 -15.50 -5.77 11.67
CA TYR A 25 -14.93 -5.00 10.56
C TYR A 25 -14.87 -3.50 10.85
N ASN A 26 -15.89 -2.94 11.52
CA ASN A 26 -15.87 -1.54 11.94
C ASN A 26 -14.74 -1.30 12.95
N GLY A 27 -14.55 -2.21 13.91
CA GLY A 27 -13.46 -2.15 14.87
C GLY A 27 -12.08 -2.28 14.22
N GLU A 28 -11.94 -2.99 13.09
CA GLU A 28 -10.66 -3.11 12.39
C GLU A 28 -10.18 -1.80 11.76
N PHE A 29 -11.09 -0.95 11.26
CA PHE A 29 -10.75 0.32 10.58
C PHE A 29 -11.25 1.58 11.32
N GLU A 30 -11.58 1.47 12.60
CA GLU A 30 -12.11 2.57 13.42
C GLU A 30 -11.19 3.81 13.45
N PHE A 31 -9.88 3.59 13.29
CA PHE A 31 -8.85 4.62 13.26
C PHE A 31 -8.79 5.40 11.94
N ILE A 32 -9.57 5.05 10.91
CA ILE A 32 -9.61 5.79 9.64
C ILE A 32 -10.65 6.91 9.74
N GLU A 33 -10.25 8.17 9.91
CA GLU A 33 -11.17 9.31 10.12
C GLU A 33 -12.19 9.53 8.99
N ASP A 34 -11.75 9.41 7.73
CA ASP A 34 -12.63 9.54 6.57
C ASP A 34 -13.65 8.39 6.55
N GLN A 35 -14.92 8.72 6.83
CA GLN A 35 -16.01 7.75 6.88
C GLN A 35 -16.28 7.10 5.53
N ALA A 36 -16.11 7.83 4.41
CA ALA A 36 -16.31 7.28 3.09
C ALA A 36 -15.21 6.27 2.76
N LEU A 37 -13.95 6.60 3.04
CA LEU A 37 -12.84 5.67 2.89
C LEU A 37 -12.99 4.45 3.79
N ARG A 38 -13.31 4.65 5.06
CA ARG A 38 -13.53 3.57 6.04
C ARG A 38 -14.59 2.59 5.55
N LYS A 39 -15.74 3.10 5.10
CA LYS A 39 -16.81 2.28 4.53
C LYS A 39 -16.31 1.46 3.33
N ARG A 40 -15.55 2.08 2.42
CA ARG A 40 -15.00 1.39 1.25
C ARG A 40 -14.00 0.30 1.63
N LEU A 41 -13.13 0.54 2.61
CA LEU A 41 -12.19 -0.47 3.12
C LEU A 41 -12.92 -1.68 3.73
N ILE A 42 -14.00 -1.44 4.48
CA ILE A 42 -14.85 -2.50 5.04
C ILE A 42 -15.54 -3.30 3.93
N GLU A 43 -16.14 -2.61 2.95
CA GLU A 43 -16.81 -3.25 1.82
C GLU A 43 -15.83 -4.11 1.01
N GLU A 44 -14.64 -3.58 0.70
CA GLU A 44 -13.60 -4.33 -0.01
C GLU A 44 -13.12 -5.53 0.81
N PHE A 45 -12.82 -5.37 2.10
CA PHE A 45 -12.35 -6.49 2.91
C PHE A 45 -13.41 -7.59 3.05
N LYS A 46 -14.68 -7.22 3.26
CA LYS A 46 -15.80 -8.18 3.24
C LYS A 46 -15.93 -8.86 1.87
N GLY A 47 -15.86 -8.08 0.78
CA GLY A 47 -15.96 -8.57 -0.59
C GLY A 47 -14.89 -9.59 -0.95
N ILE A 48 -13.63 -9.32 -0.61
CA ILE A 48 -12.51 -10.25 -0.84
C ILE A 48 -12.74 -11.57 -0.10
N ARG A 49 -13.17 -11.49 1.18
CA ARG A 49 -13.43 -12.69 1.98
C ARG A 49 -14.59 -13.51 1.45
N PHE A 50 -15.66 -12.84 1.01
CA PHE A 50 -16.79 -13.50 0.37
C PHE A 50 -16.38 -14.18 -0.93
N ALA A 51 -15.64 -13.47 -1.80
CA ALA A 51 -15.16 -14.01 -3.07
C ALA A 51 -14.26 -15.23 -2.85
N TYR A 52 -13.29 -15.15 -1.94
CA TYR A 52 -12.44 -16.28 -1.57
C TYR A 52 -13.28 -17.52 -1.20
N LYS A 53 -14.31 -17.33 -0.36
CA LYS A 53 -15.18 -18.43 0.06
C LYS A 53 -16.04 -18.97 -1.06
N LEU A 54 -16.50 -18.13 -1.97
CA LEU A 54 -17.22 -18.59 -3.15
C LEU A 54 -16.36 -19.48 -4.04
N TYR A 55 -15.13 -19.04 -4.36
CA TYR A 55 -14.20 -19.79 -5.20
C TYR A 55 -13.67 -21.06 -4.51
N GLU A 56 -13.48 -21.02 -3.18
CA GLU A 56 -13.18 -22.20 -2.37
C GLU A 56 -14.32 -23.22 -2.42
N GLY A 57 -15.58 -22.76 -2.25
CA GLY A 57 -16.76 -23.62 -2.18
C GLY A 57 -17.11 -24.33 -3.49
N ILE A 58 -16.73 -23.75 -4.64
CA ILE A 58 -16.87 -24.41 -5.96
C ILE A 58 -15.64 -25.23 -6.34
N GLU A 59 -14.64 -25.33 -5.45
CA GLU A 59 -13.34 -25.93 -5.72
C GLU A 59 -12.74 -25.42 -7.03
N ALA A 60 -12.62 -24.09 -7.16
CA ALA A 60 -12.17 -23.46 -8.40
C ALA A 60 -10.83 -24.04 -8.88
N LYS A 61 -10.73 -24.30 -10.18
CA LYS A 61 -9.56 -24.85 -10.87
C LYS A 61 -9.15 -23.94 -12.03
N ASP A 62 -7.95 -24.18 -12.53
CA ASP A 62 -7.44 -23.59 -13.76
C ASP A 62 -7.60 -22.06 -13.77
N GLU A 63 -8.29 -21.50 -14.76
CA GLU A 63 -8.43 -20.05 -14.95
C GLU A 63 -9.19 -19.39 -13.79
N ASN A 64 -10.16 -20.09 -13.18
CA ASN A 64 -10.94 -19.55 -12.08
C ASN A 64 -10.11 -19.45 -10.80
N LEU A 65 -9.22 -20.42 -10.57
CA LEU A 65 -8.29 -20.38 -9.44
C LEU A 65 -7.27 -19.25 -9.63
N ILE A 66 -6.72 -19.11 -10.84
CA ILE A 66 -5.79 -18.03 -11.19
C ILE A 66 -6.46 -16.66 -10.98
N PHE A 67 -7.69 -16.51 -11.47
CA PHE A 67 -8.45 -15.27 -11.33
C PHE A 67 -8.63 -14.88 -9.85
N GLU A 68 -9.05 -15.83 -9.03
CA GLU A 68 -9.23 -15.62 -7.60
C GLU A 68 -7.91 -15.14 -6.97
N ILE A 69 -6.82 -15.90 -7.16
CA ILE A 69 -5.53 -15.64 -6.51
C ILE A 69 -5.07 -14.22 -6.79
N ARG A 70 -5.17 -13.82 -8.05
CA ARG A 70 -4.79 -12.48 -8.52
C ARG A 70 -5.69 -11.40 -7.97
N HIS A 71 -6.99 -11.67 -7.92
CA HIS A 71 -7.95 -10.75 -7.31
C HIS A 71 -7.63 -10.54 -5.83
N GLN A 72 -7.31 -11.59 -5.05
CA GLN A 72 -6.89 -11.42 -3.66
C GLN A 72 -5.66 -10.53 -3.53
N ILE A 73 -4.59 -10.82 -4.29
CA ILE A 73 -3.35 -10.03 -4.25
C ILE A 73 -3.65 -8.55 -4.56
N PHE A 74 -4.38 -8.30 -5.65
CA PHE A 74 -4.75 -6.95 -6.07
C PHE A 74 -5.56 -6.20 -5.01
N SER A 75 -6.59 -6.84 -4.47
CA SER A 75 -7.53 -6.19 -3.56
C SER A 75 -6.91 -5.95 -2.18
N TYR A 76 -6.13 -6.91 -1.64
CA TYR A 76 -5.37 -6.68 -0.40
C TYR A 76 -4.28 -5.61 -0.58
N ALA A 77 -3.55 -5.59 -1.70
CA ALA A 77 -2.60 -4.53 -2.01
C ALA A 77 -3.26 -3.13 -1.99
N THR A 78 -4.48 -3.04 -2.51
CA THR A 78 -5.26 -1.79 -2.52
C THR A 78 -5.67 -1.36 -1.11
N ILE A 79 -6.04 -2.31 -0.24
CA ILE A 79 -6.33 -2.02 1.17
C ILE A 79 -5.07 -1.52 1.90
N TYR A 80 -3.92 -2.19 1.73
CA TYR A 80 -2.65 -1.75 2.33
C TYR A 80 -2.28 -0.34 1.89
N GLU A 81 -2.39 -0.05 0.59
CA GLU A 81 -2.13 1.27 0.01
C GLU A 81 -3.00 2.36 0.63
N ALA A 82 -4.31 2.13 0.66
CA ALA A 82 -5.28 3.09 1.15
C ALA A 82 -5.11 3.37 2.65
N VAL A 83 -4.87 2.32 3.45
CA VAL A 83 -4.67 2.47 4.90
C VAL A 83 -3.38 3.22 5.20
N ILE A 84 -2.23 2.81 4.63
CA ILE A 84 -0.95 3.50 4.86
C ILE A 84 -1.04 4.96 4.43
N HIS A 85 -1.64 5.21 3.26
CA HIS A 85 -1.80 6.57 2.77
C HIS A 85 -2.66 7.41 3.72
N SER A 86 -3.83 6.92 4.13
CA SER A 86 -4.69 7.64 5.06
C SER A 86 -3.98 7.90 6.39
N VAL A 87 -3.34 6.89 6.99
CA VAL A 87 -2.69 7.04 8.30
C VAL A 87 -1.55 8.07 8.24
N LEU A 88 -0.69 8.01 7.22
CA LEU A 88 0.41 8.97 7.08
C LEU A 88 -0.09 10.41 6.91
N TYR A 89 -1.08 10.62 6.05
CA TYR A 89 -1.59 11.95 5.71
C TYR A 89 -2.60 12.48 6.74
N THR A 90 -3.17 11.65 7.61
CA THR A 90 -4.06 12.12 8.66
C THR A 90 -3.30 12.36 9.96
N TYR A 91 -2.37 11.48 10.30
CA TYR A 91 -1.79 11.44 11.66
C TYR A 91 -0.34 11.89 11.74
N TYR A 92 0.41 11.86 10.65
CA TYR A 92 1.87 12.04 10.69
C TYR A 92 2.37 13.15 9.78
N GLU A 93 1.50 14.05 9.30
CA GLU A 93 1.89 15.17 8.43
C GLU A 93 2.95 16.10 9.05
N ASP A 94 2.98 16.17 10.38
CA ASP A 94 3.87 17.00 11.19
C ASP A 94 5.25 16.37 11.46
N THR A 95 5.49 15.15 10.97
CA THR A 95 6.71 14.41 11.26
C THR A 95 7.84 14.64 10.25
N PRO A 96 9.12 14.57 10.68
CA PRO A 96 10.25 14.62 9.77
C PRO A 96 10.20 13.52 8.69
N GLU A 97 9.75 12.33 9.04
CA GLU A 97 9.63 11.18 8.14
C GLU A 97 8.62 11.45 7.02
N PHE A 98 7.50 12.10 7.34
CA PHE A 98 6.53 12.54 6.34
C PHE A 98 7.08 13.69 5.49
N HIS A 99 7.83 14.61 6.08
CA HIS A 99 8.50 15.67 5.32
C HIS A 99 9.50 15.08 4.30
N GLU A 100 10.34 14.12 4.70
CA GLU A 100 11.25 13.41 3.78
C GLU A 100 10.50 12.66 2.66
N LEU A 101 9.31 12.13 2.98
CA LEU A 101 8.44 11.50 1.99
C LEU A 101 7.96 12.54 0.95
N GLN A 102 7.56 13.74 1.38
CA GLN A 102 6.97 14.79 0.55
C GLN A 102 7.98 15.63 -0.22
N TYR A 103 9.20 15.81 0.30
CA TYR A 103 10.17 16.75 -0.24
C TYR A 103 11.40 16.05 -0.81
N HIS A 104 12.05 16.70 -1.77
CA HIS A 104 13.34 16.29 -2.31
C HIS A 104 14.19 17.52 -2.64
N PHE A 105 15.50 17.33 -2.71
CA PHE A 105 16.41 18.36 -3.14
C PHE A 105 16.60 18.30 -4.65
N ALA A 106 16.34 19.42 -5.34
CA ALA A 106 16.43 19.53 -6.79
C ALA A 106 17.27 20.76 -7.21
N PRO A 107 17.98 20.69 -8.34
CA PRO A 107 18.67 21.84 -8.89
C PRO A 107 17.68 22.93 -9.32
N ALA A 108 17.86 24.14 -8.79
CA ALA A 108 17.14 25.34 -9.18
C ALA A 108 18.10 26.33 -9.85
N LYS A 109 17.78 26.74 -11.07
CA LYS A 109 18.64 27.62 -11.87
C LYS A 109 18.78 28.97 -11.17
N ILE A 110 20.02 29.44 -11.04
CA ILE A 110 20.27 30.78 -10.53
C ILE A 110 19.99 31.78 -11.65
N ASP A 111 19.17 32.79 -11.38
CA ASP A 111 18.98 33.90 -12.31
C ASP A 111 20.20 34.84 -12.22
N ILE A 112 20.99 34.88 -13.29
CA ILE A 112 22.20 35.70 -13.38
C ILE A 112 21.96 36.79 -14.44
N PRO A 113 22.16 38.08 -14.09
CA PRO A 113 22.05 39.17 -15.06
C PRO A 113 22.91 38.92 -16.29
N ARG A 114 22.35 39.18 -17.49
CA ARG A 114 22.98 38.85 -18.79
C ARG A 114 24.44 39.30 -18.91
N ALA A 115 24.76 40.49 -18.42
CA ALA A 115 26.11 41.03 -18.44
C ALA A 115 27.11 40.15 -17.65
N LYS A 116 26.73 39.69 -16.44
CA LYS A 116 27.58 38.81 -15.62
C LYS A 116 27.64 37.39 -16.18
N LEU A 117 26.54 36.91 -16.76
CA LEU A 117 26.50 35.60 -17.42
C LEU A 117 27.46 35.56 -18.63
N ALA A 118 27.54 36.65 -19.41
CA ALA A 118 28.49 36.76 -20.52
C ALA A 118 29.95 36.69 -20.05
N THR A 119 30.29 37.35 -18.93
CA THR A 119 31.60 37.22 -18.31
C THR A 119 31.89 35.78 -17.89
N LEU A 120 30.93 35.12 -17.19
CA LEU A 120 31.09 33.73 -16.76
C LEU A 120 31.31 32.77 -17.94
N LYS A 121 30.56 32.92 -19.04
CA LYS A 121 30.71 32.10 -20.26
C LYS A 121 32.06 32.29 -20.96
N LYS A 122 32.68 33.46 -20.81
CA LYS A 122 33.99 33.74 -21.39
C LYS A 122 35.12 33.10 -20.59
N GLU A 123 35.02 33.15 -19.26
CA GLU A 123 36.09 32.72 -18.35
C GLU A 123 36.02 31.23 -17.99
N LEU A 124 34.82 30.64 -17.99
CA LEU A 124 34.62 29.23 -17.62
C LEU A 124 34.35 28.40 -18.88
N THR A 125 35.14 27.34 -19.08
CA THR A 125 34.96 26.38 -20.16
C THR A 125 35.03 24.96 -19.62
N HIS A 126 34.17 24.07 -20.12
CA HIS A 126 34.20 22.66 -19.78
C HIS A 126 33.89 21.84 -21.02
N ASN A 127 34.90 21.21 -21.63
CA ASN A 127 34.74 20.28 -22.76
C ASN A 127 33.89 20.80 -23.95
N GLY A 128 33.85 22.12 -24.16
CA GLY A 128 33.02 22.74 -25.20
C GLY A 128 31.52 22.80 -24.87
N GLU A 129 31.11 22.39 -23.67
CA GLU A 129 29.73 22.44 -23.19
C GLU A 129 29.41 23.75 -22.47
N GLU A 130 28.13 24.14 -22.48
CA GLU A 130 27.65 25.31 -21.75
C GLU A 130 27.57 25.01 -20.25
N ILE A 131 28.27 25.80 -19.44
CA ILE A 131 28.21 25.69 -17.98
C ILE A 131 26.94 26.38 -17.47
N LEU A 132 26.08 25.60 -16.81
CA LEU A 132 24.86 26.08 -16.18
C LEU A 132 25.03 26.11 -14.65
N THR A 133 24.75 27.26 -14.03
CA THR A 133 24.83 27.44 -12.58
C THR A 133 23.48 27.18 -11.91
N TYR A 134 23.47 26.23 -10.99
CA TYR A 134 22.31 25.88 -10.16
C TYR A 134 22.65 26.02 -8.68
N HIS A 135 21.63 26.21 -7.85
CA HIS A 135 21.69 25.96 -6.42
C HIS A 135 20.78 24.77 -6.10
N ILE A 136 21.05 24.07 -5.01
CA ILE A 136 20.17 23.01 -4.53
C ILE A 136 19.05 23.66 -3.71
N GLN A 137 17.81 23.36 -4.08
CA GLN A 137 16.62 23.84 -3.38
C GLN A 137 15.74 22.66 -3.01
N GLU A 138 15.13 22.72 -1.84
CA GLU A 138 14.09 21.78 -1.45
C GLU A 138 12.80 22.06 -2.24
N ARG A 139 12.20 21.00 -2.79
CA ARG A 139 10.96 21.05 -3.55
C ARG A 139 10.01 19.94 -3.12
N LYS A 140 8.72 20.28 -3.04
CA LYS A 140 7.66 19.30 -2.83
C LYS A 140 7.54 18.42 -4.08
N LYS A 141 7.46 17.11 -3.90
CA LYS A 141 7.16 16.14 -4.95
C LYS A 141 5.70 16.31 -5.39
N GLU A 142 5.40 15.95 -6.63
CA GLU A 142 4.01 15.77 -7.02
C GLU A 142 3.47 14.49 -6.36
N ASP A 143 2.20 14.47 -5.94
CA ASP A 143 1.61 13.32 -5.25
C ASP A 143 1.71 12.02 -6.07
N THR A 144 1.66 12.12 -7.41
CA THR A 144 1.83 11.01 -8.37
C THR A 144 3.24 10.42 -8.38
N GLN A 145 4.24 11.17 -7.91
CA GLN A 145 5.64 10.74 -7.86
C GLN A 145 5.98 9.98 -6.57
N ILE A 146 5.13 10.07 -5.55
CA ILE A 146 5.34 9.41 -4.26
C ILE A 146 4.96 7.95 -4.38
N ARG A 147 5.96 7.09 -4.52
CA ARG A 147 5.77 5.64 -4.66
C ARG A 147 5.21 5.03 -3.38
N PHE A 148 4.44 3.96 -3.53
CA PHE A 148 3.96 3.20 -2.38
C PHE A 148 5.10 2.64 -1.52
N ASP A 149 6.17 2.14 -2.14
CA ASP A 149 7.37 1.65 -1.44
C ASP A 149 7.96 2.71 -0.49
N ASP A 150 7.94 3.99 -0.90
CA ASP A 150 8.43 5.10 -0.08
C ASP A 150 7.49 5.39 1.08
N LYS A 151 6.17 5.26 0.88
CA LYS A 151 5.16 5.34 1.95
C LYS A 151 5.36 4.23 2.98
N CYS A 152 5.59 2.99 2.54
CA CYS A 152 5.90 1.87 3.45
C CYS A 152 7.16 2.12 4.26
N LYS A 153 8.23 2.65 3.64
CA LYS A 153 9.47 3.00 4.36
C LYS A 153 9.28 4.14 5.35
N ALA A 154 8.49 5.15 5.00
CA ALA A 154 8.14 6.22 5.94
C ALA A 154 7.34 5.65 7.13
N ALA A 155 6.37 4.77 6.86
CA ALA A 155 5.62 4.06 7.90
C ALA A 155 6.53 3.20 8.79
N GLU A 156 7.53 2.53 8.22
CA GLU A 156 8.52 1.76 8.97
C GLU A 156 9.38 2.64 9.89
N LYS A 157 9.90 3.76 9.37
CA LYS A 157 10.66 4.73 10.19
C LYS A 157 9.81 5.29 11.33
N LEU A 158 8.53 5.53 11.07
CA LEU A 158 7.56 5.96 12.07
C LEU A 158 7.18 4.84 13.05
N GLY A 159 7.57 3.59 12.84
CA GLY A 159 7.19 2.45 13.66
C GLY A 159 5.74 1.99 13.48
N LEU A 160 5.07 2.42 12.41
CA LEU A 160 3.74 1.92 12.02
C LEU A 160 3.82 0.52 11.40
N LEU A 161 4.98 0.19 10.81
CA LEU A 161 5.31 -1.12 10.28
C LEU A 161 6.66 -1.56 10.84
N HIS A 162 6.77 -2.81 11.24
CA HIS A 162 8.03 -3.37 11.66
C HIS A 162 8.04 -4.90 11.54
N SER A 163 9.25 -5.45 11.58
CA SER A 163 9.43 -6.90 11.66
C SER A 163 8.83 -7.47 12.95
N PHE A 164 8.34 -8.71 12.89
CA PHE A 164 7.80 -9.42 14.05
C PHE A 164 8.11 -10.93 13.97
N ILE A 165 8.00 -11.62 15.10
CA ILE A 165 8.21 -13.07 15.18
C ILE A 165 6.86 -13.77 15.02
N SER A 166 6.79 -14.67 14.05
CA SER A 166 5.63 -15.54 13.80
C SER A 166 5.50 -16.62 14.88
N ASN A 167 4.33 -17.28 14.93
CA ASN A 167 4.07 -18.40 15.83
C ASN A 167 5.03 -19.60 15.61
N ASP A 168 5.61 -19.73 14.41
CA ASP A 168 6.60 -20.75 14.07
C ASP A 168 8.06 -20.35 14.39
N GLY A 169 8.26 -19.18 15.01
CA GLY A 169 9.58 -18.64 15.35
C GLY A 169 10.30 -17.96 14.18
N SER A 170 9.72 -17.91 12.98
CA SER A 170 10.29 -17.18 11.86
C SER A 170 10.17 -15.66 12.07
N THR A 171 11.20 -14.91 11.68
CA THR A 171 11.15 -13.44 11.63
C THR A 171 10.53 -13.02 10.31
N ILE A 172 9.46 -12.23 10.39
CA ILE A 172 8.73 -11.68 9.25
C ILE A 172 9.02 -10.20 9.17
N ASP A 173 9.55 -9.76 8.04
CA ASP A 173 9.64 -8.35 7.68
C ASP A 173 8.34 -7.90 7.01
N LEU A 174 7.41 -7.38 7.82
CA LEU A 174 6.09 -6.97 7.34
C LEU A 174 6.18 -5.88 6.26
N THR A 175 7.09 -4.92 6.41
CA THR A 175 7.29 -3.82 5.46
C THR A 175 7.65 -4.37 4.08
N SER A 176 8.66 -5.24 4.02
CA SER A 176 9.11 -5.84 2.77
C SER A 176 8.05 -6.74 2.15
N GLU A 177 7.30 -7.50 2.95
CA GLU A 177 6.22 -8.33 2.44
C GLU A 177 5.06 -7.51 1.83
N ILE A 178 4.66 -6.39 2.44
CA ILE A 178 3.61 -5.51 1.90
C ILE A 178 4.07 -4.85 0.60
N ILE A 179 5.33 -4.41 0.52
CA ILE A 179 5.92 -3.88 -0.72
C ILE A 179 5.92 -4.95 -1.81
N GLU A 180 6.29 -6.19 -1.47
CA GLU A 180 6.25 -7.32 -2.41
C GLU A 180 4.83 -7.56 -2.93
N ILE A 181 3.84 -7.70 -2.04
CA ILE A 181 2.42 -7.90 -2.40
C ILE A 181 1.94 -6.79 -3.35
N TYR A 182 2.25 -5.53 -3.04
CA TYR A 182 1.89 -4.41 -3.90
C TYR A 182 2.61 -4.45 -5.26
N GLY A 183 3.90 -4.80 -5.28
CA GLY A 183 4.66 -4.98 -6.52
C GLY A 183 4.03 -6.01 -7.46
N TYR A 184 3.44 -7.08 -6.91
CA TYR A 184 2.75 -8.09 -7.73
C TYR A 184 1.45 -7.63 -8.33
N ARG A 185 0.77 -6.63 -7.76
CA ARG A 185 -0.40 -6.00 -8.39
C ARG A 185 -0.12 -5.59 -9.84
N ASN A 186 1.09 -5.07 -10.09
CA ASN A 186 1.55 -4.63 -11.40
C ASN A 186 2.17 -5.78 -12.23
N ALA A 187 2.55 -6.89 -11.61
CA ALA A 187 3.09 -8.07 -12.30
C ALA A 187 1.98 -8.97 -12.89
N ILE A 188 0.71 -8.71 -12.57
CA ILE A 188 -0.48 -9.36 -13.17
C ILE A 188 -0.72 -8.84 -14.62
N HIS A 189 0.34 -8.49 -15.34
CA HIS A 189 0.30 -8.29 -16.78
C HIS A 189 0.66 -9.62 -17.45
N LEU A 190 -0.18 -10.12 -18.35
CA LEU A 190 -0.02 -11.38 -19.13
C LEU A 190 1.41 -11.64 -19.67
N VAL A 191 2.20 -10.59 -19.88
CA VAL A 191 3.59 -10.66 -20.38
C VAL A 191 4.63 -10.92 -19.27
N ALA A 192 4.38 -10.47 -18.03
CA ALA A 192 5.25 -10.71 -16.88
C ALA A 192 5.06 -12.11 -16.25
N GLU A 193 3.93 -12.76 -16.55
CA GLU A 193 3.51 -14.09 -16.05
C GLU A 193 4.45 -15.24 -16.45
N GLN A 194 5.25 -15.08 -17.51
CA GLN A 194 6.18 -16.14 -17.94
C GLN A 194 7.30 -16.44 -16.93
N ARG A 195 7.49 -15.62 -15.90
CA ARG A 195 8.66 -15.70 -15.01
C ARG A 195 8.41 -16.37 -13.65
N LYS A 196 7.17 -16.44 -13.15
CA LYS A 196 6.86 -16.94 -11.79
C LYS A 196 5.60 -17.81 -11.83
N GLY A 197 5.67 -19.01 -11.26
CA GLY A 197 4.59 -20.01 -11.34
C GLY A 197 3.44 -19.74 -10.39
N ILE A 198 2.29 -20.37 -10.67
CA ILE A 198 1.03 -20.24 -9.91
C ILE A 198 1.16 -20.58 -8.41
N GLU A 199 2.07 -21.48 -8.04
CA GLU A 199 2.32 -21.86 -6.64
C GLU A 199 2.81 -20.68 -5.81
N TYR A 200 3.67 -19.85 -6.40
CA TYR A 200 4.17 -18.66 -5.73
C TYR A 200 3.05 -17.62 -5.60
N GLU A 201 2.23 -17.40 -6.63
CA GLU A 201 1.09 -16.49 -6.57
C GLU A 201 0.09 -16.94 -5.49
N LEU A 202 -0.17 -18.25 -5.39
CA LEU A 202 -1.04 -18.82 -4.36
C LEU A 202 -0.49 -18.59 -2.95
N GLU A 203 0.82 -18.73 -2.74
CA GLU A 203 1.41 -18.42 -1.44
C GLU A 203 1.36 -16.92 -1.14
N LEU A 204 1.57 -16.08 -2.15
CA LEU A 204 1.48 -14.63 -2.02
C LEU A 204 0.06 -14.16 -1.68
N SER A 205 -0.99 -14.74 -2.28
CA SER A 205 -2.38 -14.40 -1.95
C SER A 205 -2.73 -14.79 -0.50
N LYS A 206 -2.30 -15.98 -0.06
CA LYS A 206 -2.44 -16.40 1.33
C LYS A 206 -1.70 -15.48 2.30
N ARG A 207 -0.46 -15.11 1.97
CA ARG A 207 0.32 -14.14 2.76
C ARG A 207 -0.40 -12.79 2.82
N ALA A 208 -0.91 -12.28 1.70
CA ALA A 208 -1.63 -11.02 1.64
C ALA A 208 -2.83 -10.98 2.59
N TYR A 209 -3.59 -12.07 2.71
CA TYR A 209 -4.63 -12.15 3.75
C TYR A 209 -4.04 -12.26 5.16
N ARG A 210 -3.09 -13.17 5.40
CA ARG A 210 -2.51 -13.42 6.74
C ARG A 210 -1.84 -12.18 7.34
N ARG A 211 -1.28 -11.29 6.51
CA ARG A 211 -0.63 -10.05 6.95
C ARG A 211 -1.62 -8.94 7.34
N MET A 212 -2.91 -9.04 7.00
CA MET A 212 -3.90 -8.03 7.36
C MET A 212 -3.98 -7.81 8.87
N ARG A 213 -3.92 -8.90 9.64
CA ARG A 213 -4.03 -8.83 11.10
C ARG A 213 -2.83 -8.13 11.75
N PRO A 214 -1.57 -8.59 11.57
CA PRO A 214 -0.42 -7.89 12.13
C PRO A 214 -0.28 -6.47 11.58
N PHE A 215 -0.68 -6.21 10.34
CA PHE A 215 -0.70 -4.87 9.76
C PHE A 215 -1.63 -3.92 10.52
N ILE A 216 -2.89 -4.32 10.73
CA ILE A 216 -3.87 -3.51 11.46
C ILE A 216 -3.45 -3.35 12.93
N ASP A 217 -2.98 -4.44 13.56
CA ASP A 217 -2.60 -4.43 14.97
C ASP A 217 -1.40 -3.49 15.21
N GLN A 218 -0.34 -3.54 14.38
CA GLN A 218 0.82 -2.63 14.51
C GLN A 218 0.42 -1.16 14.34
N ILE A 219 -0.45 -0.83 13.38
CA ILE A 219 -0.95 0.54 13.20
C ILE A 219 -1.70 0.99 14.44
N LYS A 220 -2.64 0.19 14.94
CA LYS A 220 -3.43 0.52 16.13
C LYS A 220 -2.53 0.69 17.36
N GLU A 221 -1.57 -0.21 17.56
CA GLU A 221 -0.61 -0.14 18.66
C GLU A 221 0.18 1.17 18.60
N LYS A 222 0.68 1.53 17.42
CA LYS A 222 1.46 2.75 17.24
C LYS A 222 0.61 4.01 17.43
N LEU A 223 -0.60 4.06 16.88
CA LEU A 223 -1.51 5.19 17.10
C LEU A 223 -1.90 5.35 18.58
N LYS A 224 -2.05 4.25 19.33
CA LYS A 224 -2.26 4.27 20.78
C LYS A 224 -1.03 4.81 21.53
N MET A 225 0.17 4.34 21.16
CA MET A 225 1.41 4.82 21.76
C MET A 225 1.61 6.32 21.56
N ASP A 226 1.27 6.81 20.36
CA ASP A 226 1.43 8.22 19.99
C ASP A 226 0.24 9.09 20.40
N ARG A 227 -0.82 8.50 20.96
CA ARG A 227 -2.09 9.17 21.31
C ARG A 227 -2.69 9.95 20.13
N LYS A 228 -2.83 9.29 18.98
CA LYS A 228 -3.36 9.88 17.74
C LYS A 228 -4.72 9.28 17.36
N GLY A 229 -5.53 10.07 16.65
CA GLY A 229 -6.87 9.68 16.20
C GLY A 229 -7.82 9.40 17.36
N ILE A 230 -8.52 8.27 17.29
CA ILE A 230 -9.47 7.84 18.33
C ILE A 230 -8.81 7.48 19.68
N TYR A 231 -7.48 7.51 19.77
CA TYR A 231 -6.71 7.19 20.96
C TYR A 231 -6.08 8.45 21.61
N ALA A 232 -6.53 9.64 21.23
CA ALA A 232 -6.00 10.91 21.73
C ALA A 232 -6.46 11.26 23.17
N ASP A 233 -7.40 10.50 23.72
CA ASP A 233 -7.94 10.65 25.08
C ASP A 233 -7.06 10.01 26.18
#